data_AF-Q2R7J2-F1
#
_entry.id   AF-Q2R7J2-F1
#
_cell.length_a   1.000
_cell.length_b   1.000
_cell.length_c   1.000
_cell.angle_alpha   90.00
_cell.angle_beta   90.00
_cell.angle_gamma   90.00
#
_symmetry.space_group_name_H-M   'P 1'
#
loop_
_entity.id
_entity.type
_entity.pdbx_description
1 polymer ?
#
loop_
_entity_poly.entity_id
_entity_poly.type
_entity_poly.pdbx_seq_one_letter_code
_entity_poly.pdbx_strand_id
1 'polypeptide(L)'
;MVLPVLAPLAGATAVAFLLFKFATVDGDFTLVSRGAPRREKVDGKVVWITGASRGIGEVLAMQFASLGAKLILSARNKEELERVKHNIINKHPNSRVEVLPMDLSSGEESLKEHVHEAESLFSNAGVDYMIHNAAFERPKRRALEETEQGLKATFDVNVFGTITLTRLLAPSMMDRGMGHFVVMSSAAGKVPSPGQALYSASKHALNGYFSSLRSELCTKGIKVTVVCPGPIEAPQSSGATSSSQKPSSEVTIFYRLS
;
A
#
# COMPACT_ATOMS: atom_id res chain seq x y z
N MET A 1 48.66 -21.51 30.25
CA MET A 1 48.60 -20.06 29.92
C MET A 1 48.14 -19.88 28.48
N VAL A 2 46.86 -20.13 28.17
CA VAL A 2 46.27 -19.85 26.83
C VAL A 2 44.77 -19.59 26.97
N LEU A 3 44.36 -18.57 27.72
CA LEU A 3 42.95 -18.16 27.77
C LEU A 3 42.83 -16.66 28.11
N PRO A 4 43.19 -15.75 27.18
CA PRO A 4 42.43 -14.51 27.09
C PRO A 4 42.18 -13.97 25.67
N VAL A 5 42.38 -14.76 24.60
CA VAL A 5 42.30 -14.23 23.21
C VAL A 5 41.00 -14.59 22.46
N LEU A 6 40.18 -15.52 22.97
CA LEU A 6 38.97 -15.99 22.26
C LEU A 6 37.70 -15.16 22.50
N ALA A 7 37.63 -14.38 23.58
CA ALA A 7 36.45 -13.55 23.90
C ALA A 7 36.19 -12.39 22.92
N PRO A 8 37.19 -11.60 22.46
CA PRO A 8 36.93 -10.48 21.55
C PRO A 8 36.56 -10.90 20.13
N LEU A 9 36.96 -12.10 19.70
CA LEU A 9 36.65 -12.63 18.36
C LEU A 9 35.16 -13.03 18.22
N ALA A 10 34.56 -13.54 19.30
CA ALA A 10 33.13 -13.85 19.37
C ALA A 10 32.26 -12.58 19.40
N GLY A 11 32.73 -11.51 20.07
CA GLY A 11 32.06 -10.21 20.08
C GLY A 11 32.06 -9.54 18.70
N ALA A 12 33.20 -9.57 18.00
CA ALA A 12 33.31 -8.98 16.65
C ALA A 12 32.45 -9.71 15.61
N THR A 13 32.35 -11.04 15.68
CA THR A 13 31.48 -11.83 14.80
C THR A 13 29.99 -11.61 15.12
N ALA A 14 29.60 -11.46 16.39
CA ALA A 14 28.24 -11.10 16.77
C ALA A 14 27.84 -9.69 16.29
N VAL A 15 28.74 -8.72 16.41
CA VAL A 15 28.51 -7.34 15.89
C VAL A 15 28.46 -7.32 14.37
N ALA A 16 29.35 -8.05 13.68
CA ALA A 16 29.31 -8.18 12.22
C ALA A 16 28.03 -8.88 11.74
N PHE A 17 27.56 -9.91 12.46
CA PHE A 17 26.29 -10.57 12.17
C PHE A 17 25.08 -9.67 12.45
N LEU A 18 25.12 -8.85 13.50
CA LEU A 18 24.10 -7.84 13.79
C LEU A 18 24.09 -6.70 12.77
N LEU A 19 25.25 -6.24 12.32
CA LEU A 19 25.38 -5.23 11.26
C LEU A 19 24.98 -5.80 9.90
N PHE A 20 25.30 -7.06 9.60
CA PHE A 20 24.84 -7.76 8.41
C PHE A 20 23.32 -7.97 8.46
N LYS A 21 22.78 -8.40 9.60
CA LYS A 21 21.32 -8.44 9.84
C LYS A 21 20.73 -7.05 9.69
N PHE A 22 21.29 -6.00 10.26
CA PHE A 22 20.77 -4.64 10.16
C PHE A 22 20.81 -4.10 8.72
N ALA A 23 21.87 -4.42 7.96
CA ALA A 23 22.01 -4.06 6.55
C ALA A 23 21.12 -4.90 5.62
N THR A 24 20.76 -6.12 6.02
CA THR A 24 19.88 -7.04 5.26
C THR A 24 18.43 -7.00 5.72
N VAL A 25 18.15 -6.48 6.91
CA VAL A 25 16.80 -6.20 7.43
C VAL A 25 16.34 -4.94 6.71
N ASP A 26 15.75 -5.16 5.53
CA ASP A 26 14.78 -4.38 4.73
C ASP A 26 14.52 -2.88 5.04
N GLY A 27 15.48 -2.18 5.61
CA GLY A 27 15.52 -0.75 5.80
C GLY A 27 16.06 -0.21 4.51
N ASP A 28 15.18 -0.05 3.52
CA ASP A 28 15.51 0.66 2.31
C ASP A 28 15.68 2.16 2.65
N PHE A 29 16.81 2.50 3.26
CA PHE A 29 17.22 3.87 3.58
C PHE A 29 17.42 4.71 2.31
N THR A 30 17.34 4.10 1.11
CA THR A 30 17.35 4.86 -0.14
C THR A 30 16.16 5.81 -0.26
N LEU A 31 15.09 5.61 0.50
CA LEU A 31 13.97 6.55 0.57
C LEU A 31 14.34 7.85 1.31
N VAL A 32 15.22 7.80 2.29
CA VAL A 32 15.72 9.00 3.00
C VAL A 32 16.65 9.83 2.11
N SER A 33 17.29 9.19 1.12
CA SER A 33 18.24 9.83 0.21
C SER A 33 17.64 10.25 -1.14
N ARG A 34 16.31 10.16 -1.35
CA ARG A 34 15.66 10.42 -2.64
C ARG A 34 14.81 11.69 -2.59
N GLY A 35 15.12 12.64 -3.49
CA GLY A 35 14.44 13.93 -3.62
C GLY A 35 12.97 13.84 -4.08
N ALA A 36 12.36 15.01 -4.30
CA ALA A 36 10.94 15.17 -4.61
C ALA A 36 10.42 14.28 -5.78
N PRO A 37 9.15 13.84 -5.74
CA PRO A 37 8.56 13.03 -6.79
C PRO A 37 8.61 13.75 -8.15
N ARG A 38 9.02 13.03 -9.20
CA ARG A 38 9.13 13.60 -10.55
C ARG A 38 7.79 13.54 -11.26
N ARG A 39 7.18 14.71 -11.49
CA ARG A 39 5.93 14.88 -12.24
C ARG A 39 5.91 14.09 -13.56
N GLU A 40 7.01 14.12 -14.31
CA GLU A 40 7.18 13.42 -15.60
C GLU A 40 6.85 11.92 -15.58
N LYS A 41 7.00 11.24 -14.44
CA LYS A 41 6.71 9.79 -14.34
C LYS A 41 5.23 9.46 -14.16
N VAL A 42 4.43 10.46 -13.83
CA VAL A 42 3.06 10.31 -13.32
C VAL A 42 2.05 11.12 -14.13
N ASP A 43 2.49 12.23 -14.74
CA ASP A 43 1.62 13.09 -15.54
C ASP A 43 0.97 12.30 -16.68
N GLY A 44 -0.36 12.40 -16.78
CA GLY A 44 -1.17 11.69 -17.76
C GLY A 44 -1.36 10.19 -17.54
N LYS A 45 -0.68 9.59 -16.55
CA LYS A 45 -0.78 8.16 -16.19
C LYS A 45 -2.05 7.86 -15.40
N VAL A 46 -2.60 6.67 -15.60
CA VAL A 46 -3.78 6.19 -14.86
C VAL A 46 -3.34 5.52 -13.56
N VAL A 47 -3.76 6.07 -12.43
CA VAL A 47 -3.48 5.58 -11.08
C VAL A 47 -4.79 5.14 -10.44
N TRP A 48 -4.92 3.84 -10.17
CA TRP A 48 -6.06 3.28 -9.46
C TRP A 48 -5.70 3.06 -8.00
N ILE A 49 -6.46 3.64 -7.07
CA ILE A 49 -6.20 3.60 -5.63
C ILE A 49 -7.36 2.92 -4.91
N THR A 50 -7.08 1.83 -4.19
CA THR A 50 -8.04 1.21 -3.26
C THR A 50 -7.92 1.83 -1.86
N GLY A 51 -9.04 1.92 -1.14
CA GLY A 51 -9.07 2.59 0.17
C GLY A 51 -8.86 4.11 0.04
N ALA A 52 -9.26 4.70 -1.08
CA ALA A 52 -9.03 6.11 -1.39
C ALA A 52 -9.91 7.11 -0.63
N SER A 53 -10.90 6.62 0.13
CA SER A 53 -11.92 7.46 0.77
C SER A 53 -11.46 8.18 2.04
N ARG A 54 -10.27 7.86 2.58
CA ARG A 54 -9.72 8.47 3.80
C ARG A 54 -8.22 8.19 3.97
N GLY A 55 -7.62 8.85 4.95
CA GLY A 55 -6.28 8.53 5.45
C GLY A 55 -5.20 8.60 4.37
N ILE A 56 -4.31 7.60 4.34
CA ILE A 56 -3.20 7.55 3.37
C ILE A 56 -3.72 7.56 1.93
N GLY A 57 -4.81 6.84 1.63
CA GLY A 57 -5.38 6.78 0.29
C GLY A 57 -5.86 8.13 -0.23
N GLU A 58 -6.52 8.92 0.63
CA GLU A 58 -6.96 10.29 0.30
C GLU A 58 -5.76 11.22 0.07
N VAL A 59 -4.74 11.16 0.93
CA VAL A 59 -3.51 11.94 0.78
C VAL A 59 -2.79 11.60 -0.52
N LEU A 60 -2.68 10.31 -0.83
CA LEU A 60 -2.09 9.83 -2.09
C LEU A 60 -2.87 10.34 -3.29
N ALA A 61 -4.20 10.25 -3.26
CA ALA A 61 -5.04 10.76 -4.35
C ALA A 61 -4.81 12.26 -4.59
N MET A 62 -4.78 13.07 -3.53
CA MET A 62 -4.46 14.51 -3.63
C MET A 62 -3.07 14.75 -4.23
N GLN A 63 -2.04 14.01 -3.81
CA GLN A 63 -0.69 14.15 -4.32
C GLN A 63 -0.58 13.76 -5.80
N PHE A 64 -1.14 12.61 -6.18
CA PHE A 64 -1.16 12.16 -7.57
C PHE A 64 -1.92 13.14 -8.49
N ALA A 65 -3.03 13.70 -8.00
CA ALA A 65 -3.77 14.74 -8.71
C ALA A 65 -2.91 15.99 -8.97
N SER A 66 -2.15 16.45 -7.96
CA SER A 66 -1.25 17.60 -8.10
C SER A 66 -0.13 17.38 -9.13
N LEU A 67 0.19 16.12 -9.42
CA LEU A 67 1.19 15.70 -10.40
C LEU A 67 0.59 15.42 -11.80
N GLY A 68 -0.70 15.65 -12.02
CA GLY A 68 -1.34 15.49 -13.32
C GLY A 68 -1.80 14.07 -13.66
N ALA A 69 -1.83 13.16 -12.68
CA ALA A 69 -2.35 11.81 -12.86
C ALA A 69 -3.85 11.82 -13.21
N LYS A 70 -4.28 10.81 -13.95
CA LYS A 70 -5.68 10.40 -14.06
C LYS A 70 -5.97 9.42 -12.93
N LEU A 71 -6.98 9.67 -12.11
CA LEU A 71 -7.26 8.91 -10.91
C LEU A 71 -8.51 8.06 -11.04
N ILE A 72 -8.43 6.83 -10.53
CA ILE A 72 -9.59 5.99 -10.23
C ILE A 72 -9.59 5.78 -8.72
N LEU A 73 -10.65 6.22 -8.04
CA LEU A 73 -10.78 6.14 -6.59
C LEU A 73 -11.76 5.04 -6.22
N SER A 74 -11.29 4.05 -5.44
CA SER A 74 -12.12 2.94 -5.00
C SER A 74 -12.11 2.74 -3.49
N ALA A 75 -13.32 2.55 -2.96
CA ALA A 75 -13.63 2.15 -1.60
C ALA A 75 -15.11 1.74 -1.55
N ARG A 76 -15.58 1.24 -0.40
CA ARG A 76 -16.98 0.81 -0.24
C ARG A 76 -17.98 1.97 -0.18
N ASN A 77 -17.58 3.09 0.42
CA ASN A 77 -18.48 4.24 0.64
C ASN A 77 -18.31 5.23 -0.52
N LYS A 78 -19.35 5.35 -1.36
CA LYS A 78 -19.34 6.20 -2.55
C LYS A 78 -19.33 7.68 -2.18
N GLU A 79 -20.08 8.06 -1.14
CA GLU A 79 -20.22 9.45 -0.70
C GLU A 79 -18.87 10.04 -0.27
N GLU A 80 -18.07 9.27 0.46
CA GLU A 80 -16.72 9.67 0.87
C GLU A 80 -15.75 9.74 -0.33
N LEU A 81 -15.90 8.86 -1.32
CA LEU A 81 -15.10 8.96 -2.56
C LEU A 81 -15.43 10.22 -3.35
N GLU A 82 -16.71 10.56 -3.45
CA GLU A 82 -17.15 11.81 -4.10
C GLU A 82 -16.67 13.03 -3.33
N ARG A 83 -16.66 12.99 -1.98
CA ARG A 83 -16.05 14.04 -1.17
C ARG A 83 -14.56 14.22 -1.51
N VAL A 84 -13.80 13.13 -1.61
CA VAL A 84 -12.38 13.18 -1.99
C VAL A 84 -12.21 13.73 -3.41
N LYS A 85 -13.00 13.26 -4.38
CA LYS A 85 -13.00 13.78 -5.76
C LYS A 85 -13.28 15.28 -5.80
N HIS A 86 -14.29 15.75 -5.07
CA HIS A 86 -14.63 17.17 -4.99
C HIS A 86 -13.49 18.00 -4.38
N ASN A 87 -12.88 17.52 -3.30
CA ASN A 87 -11.71 18.15 -2.68
C ASN A 87 -10.52 18.25 -3.65
N ILE A 88 -10.28 17.20 -4.44
CA ILE A 88 -9.25 17.20 -5.48
C ILE A 88 -9.56 18.26 -6.54
N ILE A 89 -10.77 18.25 -7.11
CA ILE A 89 -11.16 19.18 -8.18
C ILE A 89 -11.11 20.62 -7.70
N ASN A 90 -11.53 20.91 -6.46
CA ASN A 90 -11.47 22.25 -5.89
C ASN A 90 -10.04 22.79 -5.79
N LYS A 91 -9.06 21.94 -5.45
CA LYS A 91 -7.64 22.33 -5.36
C LYS A 91 -6.91 22.26 -6.71
N HIS A 92 -7.36 21.38 -7.59
CA HIS A 92 -6.75 21.11 -8.89
C HIS A 92 -7.86 20.99 -9.96
N PRO A 93 -8.38 22.12 -10.49
CA PRO A 93 -9.54 22.13 -11.38
C PRO A 93 -9.41 21.30 -12.66
N ASN A 94 -8.18 21.07 -13.12
CA ASN A 94 -7.88 20.29 -14.32
C ASN A 94 -7.62 18.79 -14.03
N SER A 95 -7.78 18.35 -12.78
CA SER A 95 -7.59 16.93 -12.42
C SER A 95 -8.69 16.06 -13.00
N ARG A 96 -8.28 14.87 -13.46
CA ARG A 96 -9.19 13.86 -14.02
C ARG A 96 -9.36 12.76 -12.99
N VAL A 97 -10.54 12.64 -12.42
CA VAL A 97 -10.81 11.75 -11.27
C VAL A 97 -12.13 11.04 -11.50
N GLU A 98 -12.09 9.72 -11.51
CA GLU A 98 -13.28 8.86 -11.55
C GLU A 98 -13.45 8.12 -10.23
N VAL A 99 -14.71 7.92 -9.85
CA VAL A 99 -15.11 7.20 -8.63
C VAL A 99 -15.65 5.85 -9.04
N LEU A 100 -15.04 4.80 -8.52
CA LEU A 100 -15.42 3.40 -8.77
C LEU A 100 -15.63 2.71 -7.42
N PRO A 101 -16.83 2.78 -6.82
CA PRO A 101 -17.11 2.13 -5.55
C PRO A 101 -16.88 0.62 -5.69
N MET A 102 -16.13 0.03 -4.75
CA MET A 102 -15.72 -1.38 -4.85
C MET A 102 -15.51 -1.95 -3.45
N ASP A 103 -16.00 -3.17 -3.24
CA ASP A 103 -15.68 -3.98 -2.06
C ASP A 103 -14.68 -5.07 -2.44
N LEU A 104 -13.52 -5.09 -1.78
CA LEU A 104 -12.49 -6.09 -2.06
C LEU A 104 -12.90 -7.50 -1.62
N SER A 105 -13.88 -7.62 -0.72
CA SER A 105 -14.44 -8.91 -0.32
C SER A 105 -15.60 -9.41 -1.20
N SER A 106 -15.93 -8.75 -2.31
CA SER A 106 -17.08 -9.11 -3.15
C SER A 106 -16.89 -10.38 -4.00
N GLY A 107 -15.66 -10.93 -4.05
CA GLY A 107 -15.35 -12.13 -4.83
C GLY A 107 -14.88 -11.85 -6.26
N GLU A 108 -14.41 -12.89 -6.94
CA GLU A 108 -13.68 -12.76 -8.21
C GLU A 108 -14.52 -12.19 -9.36
N GLU A 109 -15.74 -12.67 -9.56
CA GLU A 109 -16.61 -12.20 -10.66
C GLU A 109 -16.93 -10.71 -10.54
N SER A 110 -17.29 -10.25 -9.34
CA SER A 110 -17.52 -8.83 -9.09
C SER A 110 -16.24 -8.02 -9.32
N LEU A 111 -15.09 -8.45 -8.80
CA LEU A 111 -13.82 -7.74 -9.03
C LEU A 111 -13.42 -7.70 -10.50
N LYS A 112 -13.75 -8.73 -11.28
CA LYS A 112 -13.50 -8.79 -12.72
C LYS A 112 -14.31 -7.73 -13.48
N GLU A 113 -15.58 -7.53 -13.11
CA GLU A 113 -16.39 -6.43 -13.65
C GLU A 113 -15.77 -5.06 -13.33
N HIS A 114 -15.31 -4.86 -12.10
CA HIS A 114 -14.66 -3.60 -11.70
C HIS A 114 -13.33 -3.37 -12.44
N VAL A 115 -12.54 -4.42 -12.71
CA VAL A 115 -11.33 -4.31 -13.53
C VAL A 115 -11.67 -3.89 -14.96
N HIS A 116 -12.72 -4.48 -15.54
CA HIS A 116 -13.17 -4.12 -16.88
C HIS A 116 -13.64 -2.66 -16.93
N GLU A 117 -14.44 -2.24 -15.96
CA GLU A 117 -14.88 -0.85 -15.84
C GLU A 117 -13.68 0.09 -15.68
N ALA A 118 -12.76 -0.18 -14.75
CA ALA A 118 -11.58 0.64 -14.49
C ALA A 118 -10.70 0.82 -15.74
N GLU A 119 -10.48 -0.24 -16.52
CA GLU A 119 -9.70 -0.19 -17.76
C GLU A 119 -10.42 0.57 -18.90
N SER A 120 -11.73 0.79 -18.78
CA SER A 120 -12.54 1.53 -19.77
C SER A 120 -12.73 3.02 -19.46
N LEU A 121 -12.51 3.45 -18.21
CA LEU A 121 -12.80 4.81 -17.73
C LEU A 121 -12.01 5.90 -18.47
N PHE A 122 -10.79 5.60 -18.91
CA PHE A 122 -9.95 6.52 -19.66
C PHE A 122 -9.68 5.98 -21.06
N SER A 123 -10.34 6.55 -22.07
CA SER A 123 -10.19 6.10 -23.46
C SER A 123 -8.71 6.06 -23.89
N ASN A 124 -8.32 4.96 -24.55
CA ASN A 124 -6.96 4.69 -25.01
C ASN A 124 -5.89 4.65 -23.91
N ALA A 125 -6.27 4.45 -22.65
CA ALA A 125 -5.35 4.32 -21.53
C ALA A 125 -5.88 3.31 -20.50
N GLY A 126 -5.14 2.23 -20.26
CA GLY A 126 -5.41 1.35 -19.12
C GLY A 126 -4.66 1.80 -17.87
N VAL A 127 -4.84 1.07 -16.77
CA VAL A 127 -4.22 1.34 -15.47
C VAL A 127 -2.71 1.17 -15.55
N ASP A 128 -1.96 2.25 -15.33
CA ASP A 128 -0.50 2.24 -15.27
C ASP A 128 0.00 1.87 -13.85
N TYR A 129 -0.69 2.39 -12.83
CA TYR A 129 -0.34 2.19 -11.42
C TYR A 129 -1.54 1.65 -10.64
N MET A 130 -1.36 0.52 -9.98
CA MET A 130 -2.34 -0.04 -9.05
C MET A 130 -1.84 0.09 -7.62
N ILE A 131 -2.47 0.98 -6.86
CA ILE A 131 -2.13 1.27 -5.45
C ILE A 131 -3.08 0.47 -4.55
N HIS A 132 -2.59 -0.68 -4.07
CA HIS A 132 -3.27 -1.51 -3.08
C HIS A 132 -3.11 -0.89 -1.69
N ASN A 133 -3.96 0.08 -1.37
CA ASN A 133 -3.95 0.79 -0.09
C ASN A 133 -5.08 0.36 0.86
N ALA A 134 -6.18 -0.20 0.34
CA ALA A 134 -7.26 -0.70 1.18
C ALA A 134 -6.75 -1.74 2.18
N ALA A 135 -7.13 -1.56 3.44
CA ALA A 135 -6.88 -2.52 4.49
C ALA A 135 -8.04 -2.53 5.49
N PHE A 136 -8.31 -3.71 6.01
CA PHE A 136 -9.16 -3.95 7.15
C PHE A 136 -8.27 -4.25 8.36
N GLU A 137 -8.39 -3.41 9.38
CA GLU A 137 -7.72 -3.59 10.66
C GLU A 137 -8.77 -3.56 11.77
N ARG A 138 -8.68 -4.53 12.69
CA ARG A 138 -9.52 -4.59 13.89
C ARG A 138 -8.77 -3.96 15.06
N PRO A 139 -9.47 -3.49 16.11
CA PRO A 139 -8.84 -3.13 17.37
C PRO A 139 -7.94 -4.26 17.88
N LYS A 140 -6.85 -3.89 18.57
CA LYS A 140 -5.88 -4.87 19.09
C LYS A 140 -6.58 -5.93 19.94
N ARG A 141 -6.27 -7.20 19.69
CA ARG A 141 -6.86 -8.36 20.36
C ARG A 141 -5.82 -9.46 20.55
N ARG A 142 -5.92 -10.23 21.63
CA ARG A 142 -5.03 -11.39 21.85
C ARG A 142 -5.26 -12.42 20.74
N ALA A 143 -4.19 -13.05 20.29
CA ALA A 143 -4.23 -13.94 19.12
C ALA A 143 -5.25 -15.08 19.26
N LEU A 144 -5.41 -15.63 20.47
CA LEU A 144 -6.32 -16.75 20.74
C LEU A 144 -7.79 -16.33 20.94
N GLU A 145 -8.08 -15.03 20.92
CA GLU A 145 -9.43 -14.47 21.06
C GLU A 145 -10.02 -14.04 19.71
N GLU A 146 -9.28 -14.27 18.61
CA GLU A 146 -9.76 -14.02 17.26
C GLU A 146 -10.91 -14.96 16.90
N THR A 147 -11.94 -14.42 16.25
CA THR A 147 -13.06 -15.21 15.77
C THR A 147 -12.82 -15.62 14.32
N GLU A 148 -13.42 -16.74 13.90
CA GLU A 148 -13.38 -17.15 12.49
C GLU A 148 -13.87 -16.03 11.55
N GLN A 149 -14.92 -15.31 11.96
CA GLN A 149 -15.41 -14.15 11.21
C GLN A 149 -14.37 -13.02 11.11
N GLY A 150 -13.61 -12.76 12.17
CA GLY A 150 -12.52 -11.78 12.16
C GLY A 150 -11.38 -12.19 11.23
N LEU A 151 -11.00 -13.47 11.27
CA LEU A 151 -10.00 -14.08 10.39
C LEU A 151 -10.41 -13.89 8.92
N LYS A 152 -11.61 -14.33 8.56
CA LYS A 152 -12.14 -14.22 7.18
C LYS A 152 -12.21 -12.77 6.74
N ALA A 153 -12.89 -11.90 7.49
CA ALA A 153 -13.01 -10.49 7.12
C ALA A 153 -11.66 -9.80 6.88
N THR A 154 -10.62 -10.14 7.67
CA THR A 154 -9.28 -9.56 7.49
C THR A 154 -8.59 -10.12 6.25
N PHE A 155 -8.61 -11.44 6.06
CA PHE A 155 -7.96 -12.08 4.91
C PHE A 155 -8.68 -11.81 3.59
N ASP A 156 -10.02 -11.80 3.60
CA ASP A 156 -10.86 -11.52 2.42
C ASP A 156 -10.52 -10.15 1.83
N VAL A 157 -10.35 -9.12 2.67
CA VAL A 157 -9.99 -7.77 2.20
C VAL A 157 -8.49 -7.64 1.96
N ASN A 158 -7.66 -7.93 2.98
CA ASN A 158 -6.24 -7.59 2.95
C ASN A 158 -5.44 -8.50 2.02
N VAL A 159 -5.89 -9.74 1.81
CA VAL A 159 -5.11 -10.76 1.10
C VAL A 159 -5.84 -11.19 -0.15
N PHE A 160 -7.00 -11.85 -0.03
CA PHE A 160 -7.68 -12.45 -1.16
C PHE A 160 -8.15 -11.40 -2.17
N GLY A 161 -8.87 -10.37 -1.75
CA GLY A 161 -9.31 -9.30 -2.66
C GLY A 161 -8.15 -8.59 -3.34
N THR A 162 -7.08 -8.29 -2.60
CA THR A 162 -5.86 -7.65 -3.12
C THR A 162 -5.15 -8.52 -4.16
N ILE A 163 -4.99 -9.82 -3.89
CA ILE A 163 -4.37 -10.79 -4.80
C ILE A 163 -5.25 -11.01 -6.04
N THR A 164 -6.55 -11.21 -5.85
CA THR A 164 -7.49 -11.44 -6.95
C THR A 164 -7.52 -10.25 -7.89
N LEU A 165 -7.61 -9.03 -7.35
CA LEU A 165 -7.58 -7.81 -8.16
C LEU A 165 -6.26 -7.67 -8.95
N THR A 166 -5.13 -8.05 -8.33
CA THR A 166 -3.83 -8.10 -9.02
C THR A 166 -3.83 -9.10 -10.17
N ARG A 167 -4.32 -10.33 -9.93
CA ARG A 167 -4.39 -11.41 -10.92
C ARG A 167 -5.26 -11.02 -12.12
N LEU A 168 -6.37 -10.34 -11.88
CA LEU A 168 -7.30 -9.91 -12.92
C LEU A 168 -6.75 -8.74 -13.75
N LEU A 169 -6.01 -7.81 -13.13
CA LEU A 169 -5.45 -6.64 -13.80
C LEU A 169 -4.13 -6.91 -14.53
N ALA A 170 -3.30 -7.82 -14.01
CA ALA A 170 -1.96 -8.09 -14.52
C ALA A 170 -1.90 -8.45 -16.03
N PRO A 171 -2.81 -9.27 -16.61
CA PRO A 171 -2.80 -9.56 -18.04
C PRO A 171 -2.81 -8.31 -18.91
N SER A 172 -3.70 -7.35 -18.63
CA SER A 172 -3.81 -6.11 -19.41
C SER A 172 -2.54 -5.25 -19.30
N MET A 173 -1.91 -5.20 -18.12
CA MET A 173 -0.62 -4.52 -17.95
C MET A 173 0.50 -5.23 -18.74
N MET A 174 0.51 -6.57 -18.75
CA MET A 174 1.50 -7.35 -19.49
C MET A 174 1.36 -7.16 -21.01
N ASP A 175 0.13 -7.12 -21.51
CA ASP A 175 -0.15 -6.88 -22.94
C ASP A 175 0.35 -5.49 -23.38
N ARG A 176 0.26 -4.49 -22.48
CA ARG A 176 0.85 -3.16 -22.70
C ARG A 176 2.37 -3.09 -22.47
N GLY A 177 2.98 -4.15 -21.92
CA GLY A 177 4.38 -4.17 -21.52
C GLY A 177 4.73 -3.14 -20.44
N MET A 178 3.73 -2.62 -19.71
CA MET A 178 3.93 -1.64 -18.65
C MET A 178 2.86 -1.74 -17.57
N GLY A 179 3.30 -1.59 -16.32
CA GLY A 179 2.42 -1.52 -15.16
C GLY A 179 3.22 -1.51 -13.88
N HIS A 180 2.62 -1.02 -12.80
CA HIS A 180 3.27 -1.00 -11.49
C HIS A 180 2.27 -1.24 -10.37
N PHE A 181 2.42 -2.35 -9.67
CA PHE A 181 1.73 -2.62 -8.41
C PHE A 181 2.47 -1.98 -7.24
N VAL A 182 1.80 -1.10 -6.50
CA VAL A 182 2.30 -0.53 -5.25
C VAL A 182 1.42 -1.03 -4.12
N VAL A 183 2.01 -1.76 -3.17
CA VAL A 183 1.28 -2.50 -2.16
C VAL A 183 1.57 -1.93 -0.78
N MET A 184 0.52 -1.44 -0.12
CA MET A 184 0.60 -0.94 1.25
C MET A 184 0.56 -2.11 2.22
N SER A 185 1.75 -2.54 2.64
CA SER A 185 1.94 -3.47 3.75
C SER A 185 1.98 -2.70 5.09
N SER A 186 2.89 -3.06 6.00
CA SER A 186 3.12 -2.40 7.28
C SER A 186 4.46 -2.86 7.85
N ALA A 187 5.05 -2.10 8.77
CA ALA A 187 6.09 -2.59 9.66
C ALA A 187 5.65 -3.89 10.38
N ALA A 188 4.36 -4.04 10.69
CA ALA A 188 3.78 -5.28 11.23
C ALA A 188 3.89 -6.48 10.27
N GLY A 189 4.09 -6.25 8.97
CA GLY A 189 4.39 -7.28 7.96
C GLY A 189 5.83 -7.77 7.97
N LYS A 190 6.70 -7.17 8.80
CA LYS A 190 8.11 -7.58 9.01
C LYS A 190 8.37 -7.94 10.46
N VAL A 191 7.85 -7.14 11.39
CA VAL A 191 8.04 -7.28 12.83
C VAL A 191 6.66 -7.33 13.49
N PRO A 192 6.11 -8.52 13.75
CA PRO A 192 4.79 -8.65 14.37
C PRO A 192 4.82 -8.15 15.82
N SER A 193 3.69 -7.65 16.30
CA SER A 193 3.54 -7.13 17.67
C SER A 193 2.37 -7.81 18.41
N PRO A 194 2.46 -7.97 19.75
CA PRO A 194 1.36 -8.47 20.56
C PRO A 194 0.07 -7.68 20.31
N GLY A 195 -1.06 -8.38 20.21
CA GLY A 195 -2.35 -7.77 19.93
C GLY A 195 -2.69 -7.57 18.45
N GLN A 196 -1.76 -7.87 17.53
CA GLN A 196 -1.95 -7.67 16.09
C GLN A 196 -1.59 -8.92 15.27
N ALA A 197 -1.74 -10.12 15.85
CA ALA A 197 -1.32 -11.37 15.21
C ALA A 197 -1.99 -11.55 13.83
N LEU A 198 -3.31 -11.37 13.75
CA LEU A 198 -4.07 -11.49 12.51
C LEU A 198 -3.67 -10.44 11.46
N TYR A 199 -3.60 -9.17 11.86
CA TYR A 199 -3.16 -8.09 10.96
C TYR A 199 -1.74 -8.33 10.45
N SER A 200 -0.80 -8.66 11.35
CA SER A 200 0.60 -8.97 11.01
C SER A 200 0.68 -10.14 10.04
N ALA A 201 -0.09 -11.21 10.25
CA ALA A 201 -0.15 -12.35 9.35
C ALA A 201 -0.62 -11.94 7.94
N SER A 202 -1.67 -11.11 7.85
CA SER A 202 -2.16 -10.62 6.55
C SER A 202 -1.10 -9.77 5.82
N LYS A 203 -0.33 -8.96 6.54
CA LYS A 203 0.74 -8.13 5.95
C LYS A 203 1.99 -8.94 5.58
N HIS A 204 2.32 -9.99 6.31
CA HIS A 204 3.35 -10.96 5.91
C HIS A 204 2.93 -11.72 4.64
N ALA A 205 1.66 -12.11 4.52
CA ALA A 205 1.14 -12.77 3.32
C ALA A 205 1.29 -11.88 2.08
N LEU A 206 0.98 -10.58 2.19
CA LEU A 206 1.23 -9.61 1.13
C LEU A 206 2.72 -9.50 0.77
N ASN A 207 3.60 -9.40 1.76
CA ASN A 207 5.04 -9.30 1.53
C ASN A 207 5.57 -10.53 0.77
N GLY A 208 5.14 -11.74 1.17
CA GLY A 208 5.52 -12.99 0.49
C GLY A 208 5.00 -13.03 -0.94
N TYR A 209 3.70 -12.85 -1.14
CA TYR A 209 3.07 -12.92 -2.46
C TYR A 209 3.68 -11.94 -3.47
N PHE A 210 3.77 -10.66 -3.11
CA PHE A 210 4.24 -9.63 -4.02
C PHE A 210 5.76 -9.65 -4.25
N SER A 211 6.54 -10.23 -3.33
CA SER A 211 7.97 -10.46 -3.57
C SER A 211 8.20 -11.54 -4.63
N SER A 212 7.41 -12.61 -4.62
CA SER A 212 7.42 -13.63 -5.68
C SER A 212 6.96 -13.04 -7.01
N LEU A 213 5.80 -12.37 -7.01
CA LEU A 213 5.23 -11.76 -8.21
C LEU A 213 6.19 -10.77 -8.88
N ARG A 214 6.92 -9.98 -8.10
CA ARG A 214 7.96 -9.08 -8.61
C ARG A 214 9.00 -9.81 -9.45
N SER A 215 9.45 -10.97 -8.98
CA SER A 215 10.48 -11.76 -9.65
C SER A 215 9.94 -12.41 -10.92
N GLU A 216 8.69 -12.87 -10.89
CA GLU A 216 8.01 -13.47 -12.05
C GLU A 216 7.75 -12.46 -13.17
N LEU A 217 7.32 -11.24 -12.83
CA LEU A 217 6.89 -10.25 -13.82
C LEU A 217 7.98 -9.23 -14.22
N CYS A 218 9.18 -9.27 -13.62
CA CYS A 218 10.21 -8.27 -13.88
C CYS A 218 10.64 -8.20 -15.37
N THR A 219 10.59 -9.33 -16.08
CA THR A 219 10.91 -9.41 -17.52
C THR A 219 9.74 -9.00 -18.42
N LYS A 220 8.55 -8.77 -17.86
CA LYS A 220 7.32 -8.40 -18.58
C LYS A 220 7.04 -6.90 -18.54
N GLY A 221 8.00 -6.09 -18.09
CA GLY A 221 7.84 -4.64 -17.94
C GLY A 221 6.96 -4.22 -16.76
N ILE A 222 6.58 -5.18 -15.89
CA ILE A 222 5.73 -4.92 -14.73
C ILE A 222 6.60 -4.75 -13.49
N LYS A 223 6.37 -3.67 -12.76
CA LYS A 223 7.06 -3.36 -11.51
C LYS A 223 6.17 -3.70 -10.33
N VAL A 224 6.81 -4.04 -9.21
CA VAL A 224 6.13 -4.27 -7.94
C VAL A 224 6.92 -3.59 -6.84
N THR A 225 6.25 -2.79 -6.01
CA THR A 225 6.82 -2.14 -4.84
C THR A 225 5.95 -2.45 -3.63
N VAL A 226 6.55 -2.99 -2.58
CA VAL A 226 5.88 -3.23 -1.31
C VAL A 226 6.36 -2.19 -0.32
N VAL A 227 5.42 -1.43 0.24
CA VAL A 227 5.70 -0.38 1.22
C VAL A 227 5.35 -0.88 2.61
N CYS A 228 6.28 -0.76 3.55
CA CYS A 228 6.08 -1.12 4.96
C CYS A 228 6.14 0.12 5.85
N PRO A 229 5.09 0.95 5.91
CA PRO A 229 5.08 2.12 6.79
C PRO A 229 5.11 1.71 8.27
N GLY A 230 5.75 2.55 9.09
CA GLY A 230 5.61 2.51 10.55
C GLY A 230 4.25 3.06 11.01
N PRO A 231 4.09 3.34 12.31
CA PRO A 231 2.91 4.04 12.82
C PRO A 231 2.74 5.38 12.09
N ILE A 232 1.59 5.59 11.45
CA ILE A 232 1.23 6.84 10.80
C ILE A 232 0.03 7.41 11.55
N GLU A 233 0.10 8.67 11.92
CA GLU A 233 -1.07 9.42 12.40
C GLU A 233 -1.99 9.69 11.20
N ALA A 234 -2.98 8.82 11.01
CA ALA A 234 -4.06 9.08 10.05
C ALA A 234 -5.20 9.82 10.78
N PRO A 235 -5.79 10.88 10.19
CA PRO A 235 -6.97 11.52 10.75
C PRO A 235 -8.09 10.48 10.90
N GLN A 236 -8.48 10.15 12.13
CA GLN A 236 -9.65 9.33 12.38
C GLN A 236 -10.90 10.18 12.15
N SER A 237 -11.87 9.65 11.39
CA SER A 237 -13.23 10.22 11.37
C SER A 237 -13.81 10.14 12.78
N SER A 238 -14.11 11.30 13.35
CA SER A 238 -14.58 11.57 14.71
C SER A 238 -15.51 10.51 15.32
N GLY A 239 -15.07 9.94 16.45
CA GLY A 239 -15.86 9.05 17.29
C GLY A 239 -15.16 8.68 18.61
N ALA A 240 -14.37 9.58 19.20
CA ALA A 240 -13.89 9.46 20.58
C ALA A 240 -13.48 10.84 21.10
N THR A 241 -14.00 11.19 22.27
CA THR A 241 -13.86 12.48 22.95
C THR A 241 -12.43 12.73 23.47
N SER A 242 -11.92 13.91 23.11
CA SER A 242 -10.89 14.75 23.74
C SER A 242 -9.76 14.12 24.57
N SER A 243 -8.52 14.30 24.13
CA SER A 243 -7.58 15.15 24.87
C SER A 243 -6.59 15.82 23.90
N SER A 244 -6.26 17.06 24.22
CA SER A 244 -5.51 18.04 23.44
C SER A 244 -4.12 17.57 22.99
N GLN A 245 -3.78 17.74 21.72
CA GLN A 245 -2.40 18.05 21.29
C GLN A 245 -2.34 18.65 19.87
N LYS A 246 -1.32 19.50 19.66
CA LYS A 246 -1.12 20.50 18.60
C LYS A 246 -1.27 20.01 17.16
N PRO A 247 -1.61 20.90 16.20
CA PRO A 247 -1.58 20.56 14.79
C PRO A 247 -0.12 20.51 14.30
N SER A 248 0.36 19.35 13.86
CA SER A 248 1.59 19.26 13.07
C SER A 248 1.27 18.93 11.62
N SER A 249 1.67 19.87 10.76
CA SER A 249 1.61 19.89 9.32
C SER A 249 2.48 18.80 8.67
N GLU A 250 1.99 18.30 7.53
CA GLU A 250 2.69 17.49 6.52
C GLU A 250 2.92 15.99 6.82
N VAL A 251 1.91 15.18 6.46
CA VAL A 251 2.12 13.76 6.11
C VAL A 251 2.78 13.71 4.72
N THR A 252 4.08 14.00 4.66
CA THR A 252 4.88 13.84 3.43
C THR A 252 5.32 12.39 3.32
N ILE A 253 4.51 11.58 2.64
CA ILE A 253 4.90 10.21 2.32
C ILE A 253 5.67 10.23 0.99
N PHE A 254 6.99 10.13 1.09
CA PHE A 254 7.88 10.05 -0.07
C PHE A 254 7.72 8.69 -0.77
N TYR A 255 6.99 8.65 -1.89
CA TYR A 255 7.02 7.50 -2.80
C TYR A 255 7.75 7.84 -4.10
N ARG A 256 8.80 7.07 -4.39
CA ARG A 256 9.40 7.00 -5.72
C ARG A 256 8.88 5.76 -6.44
N LEU A 257 8.02 5.98 -7.42
CA LEU A 257 7.71 4.99 -8.45
C LEU A 257 9.00 4.76 -9.26
N SER A 258 9.56 3.56 -9.11
CA SER A 258 10.83 3.15 -9.74
C SER A 258 10.69 3.14 -11.24
#